data_AF-A0A7Y7U7Z7-F1
#
_entry.id   AF-A0A7Y7U7Z7-F1
#
_cell.length_a   1.000
_cell.length_b   1.000
_cell.length_c   1.000
_cell.angle_alpha   90.00
_cell.angle_beta   90.00
_cell.angle_gamma   90.00
#
_symmetry.space_group_name_H-M   'P 1'
#
loop_
_entity.id
_entity.type
_entity.pdbx_description
1 polymer ?
#
loop_
_entity_poly.entity_id
_entity_poly.type
_entity_poly.pdbx_seq_one_letter_code
_entity_poly.pdbx_strand_id
1 'polypeptide(L)'
;MSSSMFAPSPLTAFCTVLQAVRARADTNAQLLRKNEAATRAALIDPVLRALGWDTADVRMVEPEKTIGVKQALDYVLYDAAGAVSVVIEAKKLGESLDKLGHIGAAIGYAFSLKPKKLLITDGINWHYYSPGHSNFHPVETISLLKTPLVESALQLVQWLDAAQSGHGVPAAEPAGPVAKPAAATGTTAAIKSPNPTLPFPAANNKPAFVELAQVRTQALTPGQKPTALQLPDGSVVSIKTWKDVLVQLSLYVLQQRPSTPVPQPDKAGKKTDLFSWNKPKDGIGYKETTLHGRLLYIHTNYSAASCVANALHVLRLLPGTAVATIAF
;
A
#
# COMPACT_ATOMS: atom_id res chain seq x y z
N MET A 1 24.52 8.06 -49.82
CA MET A 1 23.15 8.07 -49.27
C MET A 1 23.28 8.00 -47.76
N SER A 2 23.29 9.15 -47.08
CA SER A 2 23.34 9.17 -45.62
C SER A 2 21.96 8.84 -45.08
N SER A 3 21.78 7.60 -44.62
CA SER A 3 20.59 7.20 -43.87
C SER A 3 20.55 8.03 -42.58
N SER A 4 19.65 9.00 -42.53
CA SER A 4 19.29 9.71 -41.30
C SER A 4 18.78 8.69 -40.30
N MET A 5 19.62 8.25 -39.37
CA MET A 5 19.18 7.47 -38.20
C MET A 5 18.43 8.43 -37.28
N PHE A 6 17.12 8.55 -37.48
CA PHE A 6 16.26 9.12 -36.44
C PHE A 6 16.37 8.22 -35.21
N ALA A 7 16.71 8.81 -34.07
CA ALA A 7 16.64 8.10 -32.80
C ALA A 7 15.19 7.65 -32.58
N PRO A 8 14.94 6.37 -32.23
CA PRO A 8 13.59 5.90 -31.97
C PRO A 8 12.98 6.68 -30.80
N SER A 9 11.68 6.94 -30.86
CA SER A 9 10.99 7.57 -29.73
C SER A 9 11.11 6.71 -28.47
N PRO A 10 11.10 7.30 -27.26
CA PRO A 10 11.17 6.53 -26.01
C PRO A 10 10.08 5.46 -25.91
N LEU A 11 8.87 5.76 -26.39
CA LEU A 11 7.77 4.81 -26.40
C LEU A 11 8.04 3.63 -27.37
N THR A 12 8.64 3.89 -28.54
CA THR A 12 9.04 2.83 -29.47
C THR A 12 10.14 1.96 -28.86
N ALA A 13 11.14 2.57 -28.21
CA ALA A 13 12.18 1.82 -27.51
C ALA A 13 11.60 0.93 -26.40
N PHE A 14 10.63 1.44 -25.63
CA PHE A 14 9.93 0.65 -24.62
C PHE A 14 9.08 -0.48 -25.23
N CYS A 15 8.40 -0.23 -26.36
CA CYS A 15 7.70 -1.28 -27.10
C CYS A 15 8.66 -2.42 -27.52
N THR A 16 9.88 -2.10 -27.97
CA THR A 16 10.90 -3.11 -28.29
C THR A 16 11.25 -3.97 -27.07
N VAL A 17 11.36 -3.36 -25.88
CA VAL A 17 11.59 -4.10 -24.63
C VAL A 17 10.42 -5.04 -24.33
N LEU A 18 9.18 -4.56 -24.44
CA LEU A 18 7.99 -5.39 -24.22
C LEU A 18 7.88 -6.53 -25.23
N GLN A 19 8.25 -6.31 -26.49
CA GLN A 19 8.31 -7.36 -27.51
C GLN A 19 9.36 -8.43 -27.16
N ALA A 20 10.53 -8.01 -26.66
CA ALA A 20 11.55 -8.94 -26.19
C ALA A 20 11.08 -9.71 -24.94
N VAL A 21 10.33 -9.09 -24.03
CA VAL A 21 9.69 -9.76 -22.89
C VAL A 21 8.71 -10.83 -23.37
N ARG A 22 7.84 -10.52 -24.35
CA ARG A 22 6.92 -11.52 -24.97
C ARG A 22 7.69 -12.71 -25.53
N ALA A 23 8.75 -12.45 -26.30
CA ALA A 23 9.58 -13.50 -26.91
C ALA A 23 10.29 -14.37 -25.86
N ARG A 24 10.84 -13.76 -24.80
CA ARG A 24 11.47 -14.49 -23.68
C ARG A 24 10.47 -15.34 -22.91
N ALA A 25 9.25 -14.86 -22.69
CA ALA A 25 8.20 -15.60 -22.01
C ALA A 25 7.81 -16.87 -22.79
N ASP A 26 7.72 -16.77 -24.12
CA ASP A 26 7.43 -17.91 -24.99
C ASP A 26 8.61 -18.90 -25.05
N THR A 27 9.80 -18.41 -25.40
CA THR A 27 11.01 -19.24 -25.58
C THR A 27 11.40 -19.99 -24.30
N ASN A 28 11.20 -19.38 -23.13
CA ASN A 28 11.63 -19.93 -21.84
C ASN A 28 10.45 -20.41 -20.97
N ALA A 29 9.26 -20.60 -21.54
CA ALA A 29 8.02 -20.82 -20.78
C ALA A 29 8.13 -21.95 -19.73
N GLN A 30 8.81 -23.05 -20.07
CA GLN A 30 8.97 -24.20 -19.17
C GLN A 30 9.74 -23.85 -17.88
N LEU A 31 10.80 -23.03 -18.00
CA LEU A 31 11.61 -22.59 -16.87
C LEU A 31 10.84 -21.57 -16.03
N LEU A 32 10.28 -20.55 -16.69
CA LEU A 32 9.63 -19.42 -16.02
C LEU A 32 8.34 -19.81 -15.28
N ARG A 33 7.61 -20.84 -15.74
CA ARG A 33 6.44 -21.40 -15.03
C ARG A 33 6.79 -22.10 -13.71
N LYS A 34 8.06 -22.43 -13.50
CA LYS A 34 8.54 -23.18 -12.32
C LYS A 34 9.40 -22.33 -11.38
N ASN A 35 9.84 -21.15 -11.81
CA ASN A 35 10.80 -20.34 -11.09
C ASN A 35 10.42 -18.86 -11.13
N GLU A 36 9.90 -18.36 -10.01
CA GLU A 36 9.51 -16.95 -9.85
C GLU A 36 10.70 -15.99 -9.95
N ALA A 37 11.87 -16.35 -9.39
CA ALA A 37 13.08 -15.55 -9.52
C ALA A 37 13.55 -15.44 -10.98
N ALA A 38 13.41 -16.51 -11.77
CA ALA A 38 13.68 -16.45 -13.21
C ALA A 38 12.67 -15.57 -13.95
N THR A 39 11.38 -15.60 -13.57
CA THR A 39 10.37 -14.69 -14.11
C THR A 39 10.70 -13.23 -13.81
N ARG A 40 11.07 -12.92 -12.57
CA ARG A 40 11.55 -11.60 -12.13
C ARG A 40 12.67 -11.08 -13.03
N ALA A 41 13.76 -11.84 -13.12
CA ALA A 41 14.95 -11.47 -13.89
C ALA A 41 14.70 -11.35 -15.41
N ALA A 42 13.93 -12.27 -15.99
CA ALA A 42 13.77 -12.35 -17.45
C ALA A 42 12.65 -11.44 -17.98
N LEU A 43 11.59 -11.21 -17.20
CA LEU A 43 10.37 -10.54 -17.66
C LEU A 43 10.10 -9.21 -16.95
N ILE A 44 10.32 -9.11 -15.63
CA ILE A 44 9.94 -7.93 -14.83
C ILE A 44 11.08 -6.91 -14.79
N ASP A 45 12.30 -7.30 -14.43
CA ASP A 45 13.45 -6.37 -14.34
C ASP A 45 13.73 -5.60 -15.64
N PRO A 46 13.60 -6.18 -16.85
CA PRO A 46 13.77 -5.42 -18.09
C PRO A 46 12.72 -4.33 -18.26
N VAL A 47 11.48 -4.54 -17.79
CA VAL A 47 10.42 -3.54 -17.82
C VAL A 47 10.73 -2.40 -16.84
N LEU A 48 11.13 -2.73 -15.62
CA LEU A 48 11.52 -1.74 -14.60
C LEU A 48 12.67 -0.85 -15.08
N ARG A 49 13.75 -1.46 -15.60
CA ARG A 49 14.90 -0.73 -16.14
C ARG A 49 14.54 0.16 -17.32
N ALA A 50 13.69 -0.33 -18.22
CA ALA A 50 13.24 0.47 -19.37
C ALA A 50 12.36 1.68 -18.97
N LEU A 51 11.68 1.59 -17.82
CA LEU A 51 10.89 2.67 -17.23
C LEU A 51 11.70 3.55 -16.27
N GLY A 52 13.02 3.41 -16.28
CA GLY A 52 13.95 4.27 -15.54
C GLY A 52 14.24 3.84 -14.12
N TRP A 53 13.78 2.67 -13.68
CA TRP A 53 14.14 2.12 -12.36
C TRP A 53 15.49 1.41 -12.41
N ASP A 54 16.46 1.89 -11.64
CA ASP A 54 17.74 1.22 -11.47
C ASP A 54 17.64 0.11 -10.42
N THR A 55 17.53 -1.13 -10.89
CA THR A 55 17.46 -2.32 -10.03
C THR A 55 18.76 -2.62 -9.29
N ALA A 56 19.87 -1.93 -9.60
CA ALA A 56 21.12 -2.04 -8.87
C ALA A 56 21.25 -1.02 -7.72
N ASP A 57 20.45 0.07 -7.71
CA ASP A 57 20.38 1.00 -6.58
C ASP A 57 19.28 0.57 -5.61
N VAL A 58 19.68 -0.07 -4.51
CA VAL A 58 18.76 -0.56 -3.46
C VAL A 58 17.97 0.55 -2.75
N ARG A 59 18.39 1.81 -2.88
CA ARG A 59 17.64 2.97 -2.36
C ARG A 59 16.52 3.39 -3.30
N MET A 60 16.59 2.96 -4.56
CA MET A 60 15.57 3.18 -5.58
C MET A 60 14.64 1.97 -5.71
N VAL A 61 15.22 0.77 -5.70
CA VAL A 61 14.52 -0.52 -5.83
C VAL A 61 15.03 -1.48 -4.76
N GLU A 62 14.26 -1.70 -3.71
CA GLU A 62 14.60 -2.71 -2.68
C GLU A 62 13.90 -4.03 -3.00
N PRO A 63 14.65 -5.07 -3.41
CA PRO A 63 14.10 -6.40 -3.59
C PRO A 63 13.87 -7.09 -2.24
N GLU A 64 12.88 -7.98 -2.19
CA GLU A 64 12.64 -8.91 -1.06
C GLU A 64 12.50 -8.22 0.31
N LYS A 65 11.85 -7.04 0.35
CA LYS A 65 11.61 -6.29 1.57
C LYS A 65 10.74 -7.10 2.54
N THR A 66 11.32 -7.49 3.67
CA THR A 66 10.60 -8.22 4.71
C THR A 66 9.73 -7.29 5.56
N ILE A 67 8.44 -7.60 5.66
CA ILE A 67 7.45 -6.91 6.50
C ILE A 67 6.99 -7.84 7.62
N GLY A 68 7.34 -7.47 8.86
CA GLY A 68 7.08 -8.31 10.03
C GLY A 68 7.98 -9.54 10.06
N VAL A 69 7.43 -10.70 10.43
CA VAL A 69 8.22 -11.92 10.73
C VAL A 69 8.20 -12.95 9.59
N LYS A 70 7.27 -12.85 8.62
CA LYS A 70 7.02 -13.94 7.65
C LYS A 70 6.74 -13.55 6.20
N GLN A 71 6.52 -12.28 5.88
CA GLN A 71 6.20 -11.87 4.50
C GLN A 71 7.32 -11.03 3.92
N ALA A 72 7.84 -11.43 2.76
CA ALA A 72 8.68 -10.58 1.92
C ALA A 72 7.83 -10.07 0.74
N LEU A 73 8.04 -8.81 0.37
CA LEU A 73 7.51 -8.20 -0.84
C LEU A 73 8.61 -8.21 -1.90
N ASP A 74 8.28 -8.60 -3.14
CA ASP A 74 9.30 -8.81 -4.17
C ASP A 74 10.05 -7.55 -4.55
N TYR A 75 9.35 -6.42 -4.74
CA TYR A 75 9.96 -5.14 -5.01
C TYR A 75 9.26 -4.01 -4.26
N VAL A 76 10.05 -3.16 -3.63
CA VAL A 76 9.60 -1.88 -3.08
C VAL A 76 10.39 -0.76 -3.76
N LEU A 77 9.67 0.05 -4.52
CA LEU A 77 10.19 1.12 -5.35
C LEU A 77 10.01 2.45 -4.62
N TYR A 78 11.09 3.20 -4.43
CA TYR A 78 11.10 4.46 -3.69
C TYR A 78 11.07 5.66 -4.62
N ASP A 79 10.38 6.73 -4.23
CA ASP A 79 10.50 8.01 -4.91
C ASP A 79 11.84 8.71 -4.58
N ALA A 80 12.14 9.79 -5.30
CA ALA A 80 13.38 10.55 -5.13
C ALA A 80 13.56 11.13 -3.71
N ALA A 81 12.49 11.21 -2.92
CA ALA A 81 12.52 11.64 -1.51
C ALA A 81 12.70 10.46 -0.53
N GLY A 82 12.78 9.22 -1.01
CA GLY A 82 12.94 8.02 -0.21
C GLY A 82 11.63 7.47 0.38
N ALA A 83 10.47 7.94 -0.06
CA ALA A 83 9.17 7.38 0.34
C ALA A 83 8.76 6.22 -0.59
N VAL A 84 8.03 5.24 -0.07
CA VAL A 84 7.54 4.11 -0.87
C VAL A 84 6.56 4.63 -1.94
N SER A 85 6.92 4.48 -3.21
CA SER A 85 6.12 4.91 -4.35
C SER A 85 5.29 3.76 -4.91
N VAL A 86 5.93 2.63 -5.23
CA VAL A 86 5.27 1.47 -5.82
C VAL A 86 5.71 0.20 -5.12
N VAL A 87 4.78 -0.72 -4.88
CA VAL A 87 5.10 -2.09 -4.48
C VAL A 87 4.74 -3.02 -5.62
N ILE A 88 5.60 -3.99 -5.92
CA ILE A 88 5.34 -5.03 -6.91
C ILE A 88 5.50 -6.39 -6.26
N GLU A 89 4.46 -7.21 -6.38
CA GLU A 89 4.48 -8.63 -6.03
C GLU A 89 4.59 -9.44 -7.33
N ALA A 90 5.64 -10.24 -7.44
CA ALA A 90 5.89 -11.08 -8.58
C ALA A 90 5.25 -12.46 -8.39
N LYS A 91 4.97 -13.13 -9.51
CA LYS A 91 4.57 -14.52 -9.58
C LYS A 91 5.33 -15.20 -10.70
N LYS A 92 5.46 -16.53 -10.63
CA LYS A 92 5.98 -17.32 -11.75
C LYS A 92 5.06 -17.20 -12.98
N LEU A 93 5.62 -17.37 -14.17
CA LEU A 93 4.87 -17.15 -15.43
C LEU A 93 3.61 -18.02 -15.47
N GLY A 94 2.45 -17.43 -15.81
CA GLY A 94 1.18 -18.12 -15.95
C GLY A 94 0.48 -18.51 -14.63
N GLU A 95 1.02 -18.11 -13.48
CA GLU A 95 0.31 -18.26 -12.22
C GLU A 95 -0.85 -17.25 -12.13
N SER A 96 -1.99 -17.71 -11.61
CA SER A 96 -3.17 -16.87 -11.43
C SER A 96 -2.89 -15.75 -10.42
N LEU A 97 -3.17 -14.52 -10.85
CA LEU A 97 -3.04 -13.29 -10.07
C LEU A 97 -4.32 -12.97 -9.27
N ASP A 98 -5.27 -13.91 -9.16
CA ASP A 98 -6.59 -13.71 -8.52
C ASP A 98 -6.83 -14.65 -7.33
N LYS A 99 -5.84 -15.44 -6.92
CA LYS A 99 -5.97 -16.34 -5.76
C LYS A 99 -6.03 -15.56 -4.44
N LEU A 100 -7.25 -15.16 -4.08
CA LEU A 100 -7.61 -14.30 -2.94
C LEU A 100 -6.93 -14.64 -1.61
N GLY A 101 -6.66 -15.91 -1.30
CA GLY A 101 -6.05 -16.32 -0.03
C GLY A 101 -4.63 -15.78 0.19
N HIS A 102 -3.74 -15.98 -0.79
CA HIS A 102 -2.34 -15.51 -0.70
C HIS A 102 -2.22 -14.04 -1.10
N ILE A 103 -3.02 -13.62 -2.07
CA ILE A 103 -2.98 -12.27 -2.63
C ILE A 103 -3.57 -11.26 -1.65
N GLY A 104 -4.60 -11.61 -0.88
CA GLY A 104 -5.16 -10.73 0.15
C GLY A 104 -4.15 -10.38 1.25
N ALA A 105 -3.32 -11.35 1.67
CA ALA A 105 -2.25 -11.10 2.63
C ALA A 105 -1.16 -10.20 2.03
N ALA A 106 -0.67 -10.50 0.82
CA ALA A 106 0.33 -9.69 0.13
C ALA A 106 -0.16 -8.25 -0.11
N ILE A 107 -1.40 -8.06 -0.55
CA ILE A 107 -2.04 -6.74 -0.70
C ILE A 107 -2.10 -6.00 0.64
N GLY A 108 -2.48 -6.68 1.72
CA GLY A 108 -2.52 -6.10 3.06
C GLY A 108 -1.16 -5.61 3.53
N TYR A 109 -0.11 -6.44 3.38
CA TYR A 109 1.26 -6.05 3.74
C TYR A 109 1.80 -4.94 2.84
N ALA A 110 1.60 -5.03 1.53
CA ALA A 110 1.99 -4.00 0.58
C ALA A 110 1.34 -2.64 0.92
N PHE A 111 0.03 -2.62 1.19
CA PHE A 111 -0.65 -1.37 1.55
C PHE A 111 -0.29 -0.83 2.94
N SER A 112 0.24 -1.65 3.85
CA SER A 112 0.79 -1.18 5.13
C SER A 112 1.97 -0.21 4.94
N LEU A 113 2.71 -0.34 3.83
CA LEU A 113 3.80 0.57 3.44
C LEU A 113 3.31 1.90 2.86
N LYS A 114 1.99 2.07 2.67
CA LYS A 114 1.37 3.24 2.03
C LYS A 114 1.95 3.59 0.66
N PRO A 115 2.16 2.63 -0.26
CA PRO A 115 2.60 2.94 -1.61
C PRO A 115 1.53 3.78 -2.33
N LYS A 116 1.95 4.55 -3.32
CA LYS A 116 1.02 5.21 -4.26
C LYS A 116 0.31 4.17 -5.12
N LYS A 117 1.01 3.09 -5.50
CA LYS A 117 0.52 2.04 -6.39
C LYS A 117 0.97 0.65 -5.93
N LEU A 118 0.12 -0.36 -6.10
CA LEU A 118 0.49 -1.78 -5.95
C LEU A 118 0.26 -2.50 -7.27
N LEU A 119 1.24 -3.31 -7.68
CA LEU A 119 1.14 -4.17 -8.85
C LEU A 119 1.35 -5.62 -8.46
N ILE A 120 0.59 -6.51 -9.07
CA ILE A 120 0.83 -7.96 -9.01
C ILE A 120 1.02 -8.44 -10.45
N THR A 121 2.09 -9.21 -10.72
CA THR A 121 2.42 -9.57 -12.10
C THR A 121 3.17 -10.90 -12.22
N ASP A 122 2.98 -11.59 -13.34
CA ASP A 122 3.81 -12.72 -13.79
C ASP A 122 4.78 -12.33 -14.94
N GLY A 123 4.97 -11.03 -15.16
CA GLY A 123 5.75 -10.45 -16.25
C GLY A 123 4.97 -10.28 -17.56
N ILE A 124 3.87 -11.01 -17.77
CA ILE A 124 3.02 -10.90 -18.96
C ILE A 124 1.67 -10.25 -18.63
N ASN A 125 1.07 -10.63 -17.51
CA ASN A 125 -0.16 -10.07 -17.00
C ASN A 125 0.18 -9.15 -15.83
N TRP A 126 -0.44 -7.98 -15.79
CA TRP A 126 -0.19 -6.96 -14.78
C TRP A 126 -1.52 -6.49 -14.20
N HIS A 127 -1.66 -6.58 -12.89
CA HIS A 127 -2.84 -6.18 -12.13
C HIS A 127 -2.49 -4.97 -11.28
N TYR A 128 -3.19 -3.86 -11.49
CA TYR A 128 -3.02 -2.63 -10.73
C TYR A 128 -4.05 -2.52 -9.61
N TYR A 129 -3.56 -2.31 -8.39
CA TYR A 129 -4.34 -2.08 -7.20
C TYR A 129 -4.02 -0.68 -6.64
N SER A 130 -5.08 0.07 -6.36
CA SER A 130 -4.98 1.37 -5.72
C SER A 130 -5.38 1.26 -4.24
N PRO A 131 -4.66 1.90 -3.31
CA PRO A 131 -5.04 1.95 -1.89
C PRO A 131 -6.43 2.53 -1.62
N GLY A 132 -7.02 3.25 -2.59
CA GLY A 132 -8.36 3.84 -2.51
C GLY A 132 -9.51 2.89 -2.90
N HIS A 133 -9.22 1.71 -3.45
CA HIS A 133 -10.24 0.77 -3.96
C HIS A 133 -10.27 -0.50 -3.10
N SER A 134 -11.40 -0.75 -2.43
CA SER A 134 -11.50 -1.64 -1.25
C SER A 134 -11.77 -3.12 -1.54
N ASN A 135 -11.62 -3.61 -2.78
CA ASN A 135 -12.30 -4.86 -3.17
C ASN A 135 -11.40 -6.08 -3.44
N PHE A 136 -10.09 -6.06 -3.09
CA PHE A 136 -9.14 -7.13 -3.46
C PHE A 136 -9.16 -7.51 -4.97
N HIS A 137 -9.75 -6.64 -5.78
CA HIS A 137 -9.83 -6.73 -7.22
C HIS A 137 -8.95 -5.63 -7.79
N PRO A 138 -8.25 -5.92 -8.90
CA PRO A 138 -7.49 -4.89 -9.57
C PRO A 138 -8.43 -3.78 -10.06
N VAL A 139 -7.98 -2.54 -9.92
CA VAL A 139 -8.59 -1.36 -10.55
C VAL A 139 -8.51 -1.51 -12.06
N GLU A 140 -7.37 -1.98 -12.56
CA GLU A 140 -7.11 -2.20 -13.97
C GLU A 140 -6.21 -3.42 -14.18
N THR A 141 -6.35 -4.08 -15.32
CA THR A 141 -5.50 -5.20 -15.72
C THR A 141 -5.06 -5.04 -17.16
N ILE A 142 -3.84 -5.46 -17.47
CA ILE A 142 -3.37 -5.60 -18.85
C ILE A 142 -2.68 -6.94 -19.05
N SER A 143 -2.74 -7.44 -20.28
CA SER A 143 -1.99 -8.63 -20.69
C SER A 143 -1.15 -8.28 -21.90
N LEU A 144 0.16 -8.44 -21.77
CA LEU A 144 1.09 -8.28 -22.88
C LEU A 144 0.86 -9.31 -23.99
N LEU A 145 -0.04 -10.28 -23.89
CA LEU A 145 -0.37 -11.14 -25.05
C LEU A 145 -1.69 -10.78 -25.73
N LYS A 146 -2.59 -10.07 -25.02
CA LYS A 146 -3.94 -9.77 -25.49
C LYS A 146 -4.13 -8.30 -25.87
N THR A 147 -3.38 -7.41 -25.23
CA THR A 147 -3.44 -5.97 -25.45
C THR A 147 -2.43 -5.57 -26.54
N PRO A 148 -2.79 -4.66 -27.47
CA PRO A 148 -1.83 -4.07 -28.41
C PRO A 148 -0.58 -3.53 -27.71
N LEU A 149 0.58 -3.68 -28.35
CA LEU A 149 1.88 -3.44 -27.71
C LEU A 149 2.04 -1.97 -27.27
N VAL A 150 1.62 -1.03 -28.12
CA VAL A 150 1.68 0.41 -27.83
C VAL A 150 0.76 0.78 -26.67
N GLU A 151 -0.46 0.24 -26.64
CA GLU A 151 -1.40 0.46 -25.53
C GLU A 151 -0.87 -0.11 -24.21
N SER A 152 -0.28 -1.31 -24.25
CA SER A 152 0.38 -1.91 -23.08
C SER A 152 1.53 -1.04 -22.57
N ALA A 153 2.34 -0.51 -23.49
CA ALA A 153 3.45 0.37 -23.16
C ALA A 153 2.97 1.67 -22.49
N LEU A 154 1.94 2.31 -23.05
CA LEU A 154 1.35 3.52 -22.47
C LEU A 154 0.79 3.26 -21.06
N GLN A 155 0.10 2.14 -20.86
CA GLN A 155 -0.46 1.81 -19.55
C GLN A 155 0.64 1.55 -18.50
N LEU A 156 1.69 0.80 -18.88
CA LEU A 156 2.83 0.57 -17.98
C LEU A 156 3.59 1.86 -17.70
N VAL A 157 3.73 2.77 -18.67
CA VAL A 157 4.28 4.11 -18.41
C VAL A 157 3.43 4.83 -17.37
N GLN A 158 2.09 4.84 -17.49
CA GLN A 158 1.21 5.47 -16.51
C GLN A 158 1.33 4.87 -15.11
N TRP A 159 1.53 3.55 -15.00
CA TRP A 159 1.64 2.91 -13.69
C TRP A 159 3.05 3.01 -13.09
N LEU A 160 4.09 2.88 -13.91
CA LEU A 160 5.43 2.54 -13.45
C LEU A 160 6.53 3.46 -13.91
N ASP A 161 6.31 4.51 -14.68
CA ASP A 161 7.42 5.39 -15.06
C ASP A 161 8.10 6.02 -13.82
N ALA A 162 9.41 5.85 -13.68
CA ALA A 162 10.18 6.36 -12.55
C ALA A 162 10.13 7.89 -12.45
N ALA A 163 9.91 8.60 -13.57
CA ALA A 163 9.72 10.05 -13.60
C ALA A 163 8.51 10.50 -12.79
N GLN A 164 7.44 9.69 -12.72
CA GLN A 164 6.30 9.99 -11.84
C GLN A 164 6.64 9.92 -10.35
N SER A 165 7.76 9.27 -10.02
CA SER A 165 8.32 9.20 -8.68
C SER A 165 9.48 10.20 -8.47
N GLY A 166 9.63 11.18 -9.37
CA GLY A 166 10.62 12.25 -9.27
C GLY A 166 12.03 11.87 -9.73
N HIS A 167 12.22 10.69 -10.34
CA HIS A 167 13.52 10.27 -10.85
C HIS A 167 13.75 10.75 -12.28
N GLY A 168 14.97 11.21 -12.60
CA GLY A 168 15.30 11.70 -13.95
C GLY A 168 14.58 13.00 -14.36
N VAL A 169 13.76 13.58 -13.50
CA VAL A 169 13.19 14.92 -13.66
C VAL A 169 14.09 15.89 -12.91
N PRO A 170 14.67 16.90 -13.58
CA PRO A 170 15.41 17.95 -12.90
C PRO A 170 14.51 18.58 -11.84
N ALA A 171 14.99 18.67 -10.59
CA ALA A 171 14.28 19.42 -9.58
C ALA A 171 14.02 20.82 -10.12
N ALA A 172 12.77 21.28 -10.08
CA ALA A 172 12.50 22.68 -10.32
C ALA A 172 13.29 23.46 -9.26
N GLU A 173 14.36 24.14 -9.67
CA GLU A 173 14.98 25.11 -8.78
C GLU A 173 13.86 26.04 -8.31
N PRO A 174 13.71 26.27 -6.99
CA PRO A 174 12.78 27.28 -6.53
C PRO A 174 13.17 28.55 -7.29
N ALA A 175 12.23 29.09 -8.05
CA ALA A 175 12.45 30.30 -8.83
C ALA A 175 12.92 31.38 -7.86
N GLY A 176 14.25 31.53 -7.77
CA GLY A 176 14.86 32.66 -7.11
C GLY A 176 14.31 33.91 -7.77
N PRO A 177 14.19 35.02 -7.04
CA PRO A 177 13.74 36.27 -7.64
C PRO A 177 14.61 36.53 -8.88
N VAL A 178 13.96 36.70 -10.03
CA VAL A 178 14.60 36.99 -11.31
C VAL A 178 15.44 38.25 -11.13
N ALA A 179 16.74 38.06 -10.88
CA ALA A 179 17.69 39.15 -10.83
C ALA A 179 17.97 39.59 -12.27
N LYS A 180 17.60 40.83 -12.56
CA LYS A 180 18.01 41.51 -13.80
C LYS A 180 19.55 41.52 -13.88
N PRO A 181 20.13 41.37 -15.09
CA PRO A 181 21.58 41.32 -15.24
C PRO A 181 22.17 42.73 -15.13
N ALA A 182 23.19 42.87 -14.29
CA ALA A 182 24.16 43.96 -14.38
C ALA A 182 25.52 43.46 -13.86
N ALA A 183 26.55 43.94 -14.52
CA ALA A 183 27.84 43.29 -14.69
C ALA A 183 28.92 43.67 -13.65
N ALA A 184 30.05 42.96 -13.80
CA ALA A 184 31.43 43.36 -13.54
C ALA A 184 32.09 42.95 -12.21
N THR A 185 32.86 41.86 -12.31
CA THR A 185 34.29 41.68 -11.91
C THR A 185 34.87 42.42 -10.70
N GLY A 186 35.50 41.66 -9.79
CA GLY A 186 36.46 42.19 -8.81
C GLY A 186 36.96 41.21 -7.74
N THR A 187 37.92 40.37 -8.13
CA THR A 187 39.06 39.73 -7.44
C THR A 187 39.29 39.81 -5.90
N THR A 188 39.75 38.65 -5.37
CA THR A 188 40.75 38.35 -4.29
C THR A 188 40.42 38.21 -2.77
N ALA A 189 40.87 37.05 -2.25
CA ALA A 189 41.66 36.78 -1.02
C ALA A 189 40.97 36.41 0.33
N ALA A 190 41.00 35.09 0.61
CA ALA A 190 41.75 34.40 1.68
C ALA A 190 41.29 34.35 3.18
N ILE A 191 41.25 33.09 3.66
CA ILE A 191 41.53 32.48 5.01
C ILE A 191 40.53 32.67 6.18
N LYS A 192 39.91 31.56 6.65
CA LYS A 192 40.15 30.85 7.95
C LYS A 192 39.03 29.85 8.29
N SER A 193 39.40 28.59 8.55
CA SER A 193 38.68 27.64 9.43
C SER A 193 39.04 27.97 10.91
N PRO A 194 38.32 27.51 11.96
CA PRO A 194 38.07 26.09 12.27
C PRO A 194 36.69 25.72 12.87
N ASN A 195 36.44 24.40 12.83
CA ASN A 195 35.40 23.55 13.46
C ASN A 195 35.14 23.86 14.97
N PRO A 196 34.01 23.42 15.58
CA PRO A 196 33.94 22.03 16.07
C PRO A 196 32.57 21.31 16.03
N THR A 197 32.69 20.00 16.21
CA THR A 197 31.74 18.90 16.08
C THR A 197 30.82 18.70 17.30
N LEU A 198 29.73 17.94 17.06
CA LEU A 198 28.86 17.16 17.97
C LEU A 198 27.59 17.85 18.50
N PRO A 199 26.55 17.10 18.95
CA PRO A 199 25.84 15.98 18.31
C PRO A 199 24.30 16.18 18.44
N PHE A 200 23.46 15.55 17.59
CA PHE A 200 22.02 15.48 17.88
C PHE A 200 21.49 14.03 17.88
N PRO A 201 20.52 13.73 18.77
CA PRO A 201 20.31 12.41 19.34
C PRO A 201 19.22 11.62 18.62
N ALA A 202 19.29 10.30 18.75
CA ALA A 202 18.20 9.40 18.41
C ALA A 202 16.99 9.66 19.32
N ALA A 203 15.87 10.09 18.75
CA ALA A 203 14.59 10.16 19.43
C ALA A 203 13.72 8.95 19.05
N ASN A 204 13.56 8.03 19.99
CA ASN A 204 12.54 6.99 19.97
C ASN A 204 11.14 7.63 20.11
N ASN A 205 10.36 7.69 19.03
CA ASN A 205 8.95 8.09 19.08
C ASN A 205 8.06 6.83 19.02
N LYS A 206 7.64 6.30 20.18
CA LYS A 206 6.46 5.42 20.27
C LYS A 206 5.21 6.29 20.38
N PRO A 207 4.14 6.07 19.60
CA PRO A 207 2.88 6.79 19.78
C PRO A 207 2.28 6.43 21.16
N ALA A 208 1.81 7.45 21.88
CA ALA A 208 1.17 7.26 23.19
C ALA A 208 -0.25 6.71 22.99
N PHE A 209 -0.51 5.52 23.55
CA PHE A 209 -1.81 4.87 23.48
C PHE A 209 -2.67 5.18 24.71
N VAL A 210 -3.96 5.39 24.48
CA VAL A 210 -4.98 5.70 25.50
C VAL A 210 -6.00 4.57 25.54
N GLU A 211 -6.38 4.10 26.73
CA GLU A 211 -7.44 3.08 26.83
C GLU A 211 -8.76 3.54 26.19
N LEU A 212 -9.35 2.70 25.35
CA LEU A 212 -10.58 3.01 24.60
C LEU A 212 -11.75 3.39 25.52
N ALA A 213 -11.81 2.84 26.74
CA ALA A 213 -12.80 3.19 27.75
C ALA A 213 -12.66 4.64 28.26
N GLN A 214 -11.45 5.20 28.23
CA GLN A 214 -11.11 6.55 28.71
C GLN A 214 -11.21 7.63 27.61
N VAL A 215 -11.51 7.25 26.38
CA VAL A 215 -11.61 8.19 25.25
C VAL A 215 -12.69 9.26 25.46
N ARG A 216 -13.78 8.94 26.18
CA ARG A 216 -14.86 9.90 26.47
C ARG A 216 -14.53 10.88 27.59
N THR A 217 -13.57 10.56 28.44
CA THR A 217 -13.12 11.42 29.56
C THR A 217 -11.95 12.32 29.15
N GLN A 218 -11.37 12.12 27.97
CA GLN A 218 -10.34 12.98 27.39
C GLN A 218 -10.91 14.17 26.61
N ALA A 219 -10.27 15.33 26.77
CA ALA A 219 -10.50 16.50 25.93
C ALA A 219 -9.83 16.31 24.56
N LEU A 220 -10.49 15.60 23.65
CA LEU A 220 -10.04 15.48 22.27
C LEU A 220 -10.21 16.82 21.54
N THR A 221 -9.27 17.16 20.66
CA THR A 221 -9.45 18.33 19.79
C THR A 221 -10.58 18.07 18.78
N PRO A 222 -11.40 19.07 18.43
CA PRO A 222 -12.50 18.89 17.48
C PRO A 222 -12.00 18.32 16.15
N GLY A 223 -12.49 17.13 15.77
CA GLY A 223 -12.09 16.47 14.52
C GLY A 223 -10.83 15.59 14.62
N GLN A 224 -10.22 15.44 15.80
CA GLN A 224 -9.15 14.48 16.04
C GLN A 224 -9.64 13.06 15.77
N LYS A 225 -8.99 12.38 14.82
CA LYS A 225 -9.35 11.03 14.42
C LYS A 225 -8.32 10.05 14.98
N PRO A 226 -8.75 8.84 15.36
CA PRO A 226 -7.80 7.84 15.79
C PRO A 226 -6.97 7.37 14.59
N THR A 227 -5.69 7.13 14.83
CA THR A 227 -4.69 6.73 13.83
C THR A 227 -4.22 5.30 14.03
N ALA A 228 -4.28 4.80 15.26
CA ALA A 228 -4.00 3.41 15.59
C ALA A 228 -4.88 2.89 16.73
N LEU A 229 -5.15 1.60 16.72
CA LEU A 229 -5.86 0.86 17.76
C LEU A 229 -4.97 -0.32 18.14
N GLN A 230 -4.65 -0.45 19.41
CA GLN A 230 -4.09 -1.66 19.97
C GLN A 230 -5.22 -2.59 20.41
N LEU A 231 -5.22 -3.82 19.90
CA LEU A 231 -6.16 -4.87 20.26
C LEU A 231 -5.76 -5.52 21.60
N PRO A 232 -6.65 -6.31 22.24
CA PRO A 232 -6.37 -6.95 23.52
C PRO A 232 -5.16 -7.91 23.56
N ASP A 233 -4.73 -8.44 22.41
CA ASP A 233 -3.51 -9.25 22.28
C ASP A 233 -2.23 -8.40 22.17
N GLY A 234 -2.34 -7.08 22.26
CA GLY A 234 -1.24 -6.14 22.14
C GLY A 234 -0.88 -5.76 20.69
N SER A 235 -1.51 -6.38 19.69
CA SER A 235 -1.30 -6.05 18.28
C SER A 235 -1.86 -4.65 17.97
N VAL A 236 -1.15 -3.90 17.13
CA VAL A 236 -1.54 -2.53 16.77
C VAL A 236 -2.01 -2.52 15.31
N VAL A 237 -3.24 -2.08 15.09
CA VAL A 237 -3.86 -1.89 13.78
C VAL A 237 -4.02 -0.40 13.50
N SER A 238 -3.58 0.07 12.33
CA SER A 238 -3.85 1.44 11.90
C SER A 238 -5.32 1.61 11.54
N ILE A 239 -5.90 2.73 11.94
CA ILE A 239 -7.31 3.06 11.72
C ILE A 239 -7.43 4.52 11.26
N LYS A 240 -8.53 4.86 10.58
CA LYS A 240 -8.75 6.23 10.07
C LYS A 240 -10.03 6.85 10.63
N THR A 241 -10.93 6.02 11.13
CA THR A 241 -12.25 6.43 11.59
C THR A 241 -12.66 5.68 12.84
N TRP A 242 -13.60 6.25 13.59
CA TRP A 242 -14.26 5.57 14.71
C TRP A 242 -15.00 4.29 14.29
N LYS A 243 -15.46 4.24 13.03
CA LYS A 243 -16.03 3.03 12.44
C LYS A 243 -14.99 1.91 12.36
N ASP A 244 -13.75 2.22 12.00
CA ASP A 244 -12.69 1.22 11.92
C ASP A 244 -12.41 0.63 13.29
N VAL A 245 -12.48 1.41 14.38
CA VAL A 245 -12.39 0.90 15.75
C VAL A 245 -13.43 -0.19 16.01
N LEU A 246 -14.70 0.09 15.68
CA LEU A 246 -15.80 -0.85 15.85
C LEU A 246 -15.59 -2.12 15.02
N VAL A 247 -15.22 -1.97 13.75
CA VAL A 247 -15.02 -3.10 12.84
C VAL A 247 -13.85 -3.98 13.30
N GLN A 248 -12.71 -3.38 13.63
CA GLN A 248 -11.51 -4.14 14.02
C GLN A 248 -11.74 -4.92 15.32
N LEU A 249 -12.35 -4.30 16.33
CA LEU A 249 -12.67 -5.01 17.58
C LEU A 249 -13.75 -6.07 17.38
N SER A 250 -14.70 -5.85 16.46
CA SER A 250 -15.70 -6.86 16.10
C SER A 250 -15.07 -8.08 15.43
N LEU A 251 -14.19 -7.86 14.46
CA LEU A 251 -13.47 -8.94 13.78
C LEU A 251 -12.57 -9.71 14.76
N TYR A 252 -11.85 -9.01 15.63
CA TYR A 252 -11.04 -9.62 16.67
C TYR A 252 -11.89 -10.52 17.59
N VAL A 253 -13.02 -10.04 18.09
CA VAL A 253 -13.88 -10.84 18.97
C VAL A 253 -14.47 -12.05 18.26
N LEU A 254 -14.92 -11.91 17.01
CA LEU A 254 -15.45 -13.03 16.23
C LEU A 254 -14.39 -14.10 15.97
N GLN A 255 -13.13 -13.71 15.82
CA GLN A 255 -12.01 -14.63 15.66
C GLN A 255 -11.67 -15.36 16.97
N GLN A 256 -11.62 -14.64 18.09
CA GLN A 256 -11.26 -15.20 19.41
C GLN A 256 -12.41 -15.98 20.07
N ARG A 257 -13.65 -15.66 19.72
CA ARG A 257 -14.85 -16.35 20.18
C ARG A 257 -15.76 -16.69 18.99
N PRO A 258 -15.48 -17.78 18.26
CA PRO A 258 -16.36 -18.25 17.18
C PRO A 258 -17.78 -18.57 17.67
N SER A 259 -17.94 -18.92 18.95
CA SER A 259 -19.24 -19.13 19.63
C SER A 259 -19.99 -17.83 19.97
N THR A 260 -19.66 -16.71 19.33
CA THR A 260 -20.35 -15.43 19.52
C THR A 260 -21.82 -15.58 19.11
N PRO A 261 -22.79 -15.22 19.97
CA PRO A 261 -24.20 -15.32 19.64
C PRO A 261 -24.56 -14.37 18.48
N VAL A 262 -25.40 -14.86 17.55
CA VAL A 262 -25.92 -14.07 16.43
C VAL A 262 -27.42 -14.40 16.25
N PRO A 263 -28.33 -13.41 16.23
CA PRO A 263 -28.06 -11.97 16.22
C PRO A 263 -27.49 -11.46 17.55
N GLN A 264 -26.50 -10.57 17.45
CA GLN A 264 -25.96 -9.85 18.62
C GLN A 264 -26.52 -8.43 18.62
N PRO A 265 -27.31 -8.04 19.63
CA PRO A 265 -27.83 -6.68 19.71
C PRO A 265 -26.69 -5.67 19.92
N ASP A 266 -26.92 -4.44 19.48
CA ASP A 266 -26.02 -3.34 19.80
C ASP A 266 -26.18 -2.87 21.27
N LYS A 267 -25.24 -2.04 21.75
CA LYS A 267 -25.33 -1.47 23.10
C LYS A 267 -26.46 -0.45 23.23
N ALA A 268 -26.90 0.15 22.13
CA ALA A 268 -27.85 1.25 22.12
C ALA A 268 -29.30 0.81 22.38
N GLY A 269 -29.56 -0.50 22.52
CA GLY A 269 -30.89 -1.03 22.80
C GLY A 269 -31.91 -0.70 21.71
N LYS A 270 -31.43 -0.31 20.52
CA LYS A 270 -32.28 -0.10 19.35
C LYS A 270 -32.56 -1.47 18.73
N LYS A 271 -33.63 -1.56 17.94
CA LYS A 271 -34.05 -2.79 17.21
C LYS A 271 -33.06 -3.19 16.09
N THR A 272 -31.76 -2.99 16.28
CA THR A 272 -30.71 -3.22 15.29
C THR A 272 -29.67 -4.15 15.87
N ASP A 273 -29.45 -5.27 15.17
CA ASP A 273 -28.40 -6.21 15.52
C ASP A 273 -27.07 -5.67 15.03
N LEU A 274 -26.09 -5.58 15.94
CA LEU A 274 -24.71 -5.25 15.60
C LEU A 274 -24.09 -6.34 14.73
N PHE A 275 -24.38 -7.62 15.04
CA PHE A 275 -24.07 -8.76 14.18
C PHE A 275 -25.35 -9.41 13.71
N SER A 276 -25.51 -9.54 12.40
CA SER A 276 -26.69 -10.18 11.80
C SER A 276 -26.31 -11.14 10.68
N TRP A 277 -27.07 -12.23 10.54
CA TRP A 277 -27.01 -13.09 9.37
C TRP A 277 -27.71 -12.48 8.16
N ASN A 278 -28.57 -11.49 8.39
CA ASN A 278 -29.34 -10.84 7.35
C ASN A 278 -28.59 -9.60 6.86
N LYS A 279 -28.52 -9.46 5.54
CA LYS A 279 -27.95 -8.26 4.91
C LYS A 279 -28.77 -7.04 5.34
N PRO A 280 -28.13 -5.96 5.83
CA PRO A 280 -28.83 -4.70 6.07
C PRO A 280 -29.46 -4.15 4.79
N LYS A 281 -30.54 -3.39 4.93
CA LYS A 281 -31.20 -2.71 3.79
C LYS A 281 -30.22 -1.78 3.06
N ASP A 282 -30.47 -1.53 1.78
CA ASP A 282 -29.65 -0.64 0.97
C ASP A 282 -29.55 0.76 1.59
N GLY A 283 -28.38 1.37 1.48
CA GLY A 283 -28.05 2.66 2.09
C GLY A 283 -27.62 2.60 3.56
N ILE A 284 -27.68 1.44 4.20
CA ILE A 284 -27.16 1.23 5.55
C ILE A 284 -25.70 0.77 5.47
N GLY A 285 -24.80 1.45 6.19
CA GLY A 285 -23.39 1.03 6.26
C GLY A 285 -23.19 -0.27 7.04
N TYR A 286 -22.45 -1.22 6.48
CA TYR A 286 -22.04 -2.47 7.13
C TYR A 286 -20.65 -2.93 6.67
N LYS A 287 -20.08 -3.91 7.39
CA LYS A 287 -18.91 -4.68 6.99
C LYS A 287 -19.30 -6.15 6.86
N GLU A 288 -19.01 -6.74 5.71
CA GLU A 288 -19.16 -8.19 5.49
C GLU A 288 -17.96 -8.95 6.06
N THR A 289 -18.24 -10.09 6.68
CA THR A 289 -17.27 -11.07 7.16
C THR A 289 -17.91 -12.46 7.17
N THR A 290 -17.20 -13.48 7.64
CA THR A 290 -17.75 -14.83 7.79
C THR A 290 -17.60 -15.33 9.22
N LEU A 291 -18.59 -16.08 9.69
CA LEU A 291 -18.55 -16.81 10.94
C LEU A 291 -19.08 -18.23 10.68
N HIS A 292 -18.26 -19.25 10.98
CA HIS A 292 -18.55 -20.65 10.64
C HIS A 292 -18.85 -20.89 9.14
N GLY A 293 -18.16 -20.17 8.24
CA GLY A 293 -18.37 -20.28 6.80
C GLY A 293 -19.68 -19.64 6.29
N ARG A 294 -20.50 -19.05 7.17
CA ARG A 294 -21.69 -18.30 6.82
C ARG A 294 -21.38 -16.80 6.79
N LEU A 295 -21.93 -16.09 5.81
CA LEU A 295 -21.80 -14.65 5.69
C LEU A 295 -22.46 -13.95 6.88
N LEU A 296 -21.72 -13.06 7.52
CA LEU A 296 -22.12 -12.29 8.69
C LEU A 296 -21.92 -10.80 8.39
N TYR A 297 -22.88 -9.98 8.82
CA TYR A 297 -22.84 -8.54 8.61
C TYR A 297 -22.65 -7.83 9.95
N ILE A 298 -21.61 -6.99 10.01
CA ILE A 298 -21.34 -6.08 11.12
C ILE A 298 -21.95 -4.72 10.78
N HIS A 299 -22.91 -4.26 11.56
CA HIS A 299 -23.53 -2.96 11.34
C HIS A 299 -22.54 -1.82 11.66
N THR A 300 -22.47 -0.81 10.81
CA THR A 300 -21.50 0.31 10.96
C THR A 300 -22.11 1.70 10.87
N ASN A 301 -23.43 1.81 10.67
CA ASN A 301 -24.13 3.09 10.58
C ASN A 301 -24.34 3.75 11.96
N TYR A 302 -23.23 4.16 12.58
CA TYR A 302 -23.19 4.69 13.93
C TYR A 302 -22.41 6.01 13.98
N SER A 303 -22.78 6.88 14.92
CA SER A 303 -21.95 8.03 15.28
C SER A 303 -20.64 7.56 15.91
N ALA A 304 -19.62 8.44 15.95
CA ALA A 304 -18.33 8.15 16.58
C ALA A 304 -18.48 7.62 18.03
N ALA A 305 -19.32 8.26 18.83
CA ALA A 305 -19.59 7.86 20.20
C ALA A 305 -20.25 6.48 20.29
N SER A 306 -21.16 6.17 19.36
CA SER A 306 -21.82 4.86 19.29
C SER A 306 -20.87 3.76 18.79
N CYS A 307 -19.95 4.07 17.87
CA CYS A 307 -18.89 3.13 17.47
C CYS A 307 -18.03 2.71 18.67
N VAL A 308 -17.56 3.66 19.48
CA VAL A 308 -16.80 3.36 20.70
C VAL A 308 -17.63 2.56 21.71
N ALA A 309 -18.91 2.92 21.89
CA ALA A 309 -19.80 2.23 22.81
C ALA A 309 -20.05 0.77 22.41
N ASN A 310 -20.28 0.51 21.11
CA ASN A 310 -20.48 -0.82 20.57
C ASN A 310 -19.17 -1.63 20.56
N ALA A 311 -18.03 -0.99 20.30
CA ALA A 311 -16.72 -1.65 20.37
C ALA A 311 -16.43 -2.17 21.80
N LEU A 312 -16.66 -1.34 22.82
CA LEU A 312 -16.55 -1.75 24.23
C LEU A 312 -17.59 -2.80 24.63
N HIS A 313 -18.77 -2.79 24.00
CA HIS A 313 -19.80 -3.80 24.25
C HIS A 313 -19.38 -5.18 23.74
N VAL A 314 -18.87 -5.23 22.50
CA VAL A 314 -18.41 -6.46 21.87
C VAL A 314 -17.20 -7.06 22.60
N LEU A 315 -16.28 -6.23 23.11
CA LEU A 315 -15.14 -6.69 23.92
C LEU A 315 -15.56 -7.50 25.16
N ARG A 316 -16.73 -7.23 25.75
CA ARG A 316 -17.25 -7.99 26.90
C ARG A 316 -17.68 -9.41 26.57
N LEU A 317 -17.73 -9.76 25.29
CA LEU A 317 -17.96 -11.13 24.86
C LEU A 317 -16.70 -11.98 25.02
N LEU A 318 -15.52 -11.40 25.22
CA LEU A 318 -14.32 -12.18 25.52
C LEU A 318 -14.28 -12.59 27.00
N PRO A 319 -13.71 -13.76 27.32
CA PRO A 319 -13.45 -14.12 28.71
C PRO A 319 -12.36 -13.20 29.31
N GLY A 320 -12.61 -12.68 30.51
CA GLY A 320 -11.68 -11.80 31.22
C GLY A 320 -11.79 -10.31 30.86
N THR A 321 -10.90 -9.49 31.42
CA THR A 321 -10.89 -8.04 31.22
C THR A 321 -10.09 -7.69 29.95
N ALA A 322 -10.72 -7.81 28.78
CA ALA A 322 -10.10 -7.44 27.51
C ALA A 322 -10.05 -5.91 27.37
N VAL A 323 -8.83 -5.37 27.25
CA VAL A 323 -8.58 -3.93 27.12
C VAL A 323 -8.08 -3.62 25.71
N ALA A 324 -8.61 -2.57 25.09
CA ALA A 324 -8.09 -2.03 23.83
C ALA A 324 -7.64 -0.59 24.06
N THR A 325 -6.56 -0.18 23.40
CA THR A 325 -6.03 1.19 23.51
C THR A 325 -5.99 1.85 22.13
N ILE A 326 -6.02 3.16 22.05
CA ILE A 326 -6.15 3.93 20.82
C ILE A 326 -5.13 5.07 20.84
N ALA A 327 -4.49 5.31 19.70
CA ALA A 327 -3.63 6.46 19.48
C ALA A 327 -4.30 7.42 18.50
N PHE A 328 -4.00 8.70 18.66
CA PHE A 328 -4.48 9.79 17.83
C PHE A 328 -3.32 10.39 17.04
#